data_AF-A0A2C5XSL7-F1
#
_entry.id   AF-A0A2C5XSL7-F1
#
_cell.length_a   1.000
_cell.length_b   1.000
_cell.length_c   1.000
_cell.angle_alpha   90.00
_cell.angle_beta   90.00
_cell.angle_gamma   90.00
#
_symmetry.space_group_name_H-M   'P 1'
#
loop_
_entity.id
_entity.type
_entity.pdbx_description
1 polymer ?
#
loop_
_entity_poly.entity_id
_entity_poly.type
_entity_poly.pdbx_seq_one_letter_code
_entity_poly.pdbx_strand_id
1 'polypeptide(L)'
;MAGLGTAAFAQLTTHHLTHVFNPAVPDDPAVRYFSFGAALEPSRPPPLLSPLRLPYRVVSAAEGPNDGLVSVSSSQWGEYQGTLLGVSHLDLINWNNRLRSSLRGLVGIKPSFNAVAFYLAITDMLAKEGL
;
A
#
# COMPACT_ATOMS: atom_id res chain seq x y z
N MET A 1 3.35 21.33 -24.60
CA MET A 1 2.63 21.09 -23.33
C MET A 1 3.20 19.82 -22.72
N ALA A 2 3.71 19.88 -21.49
CA ALA A 2 4.30 18.72 -20.82
C ALA A 2 3.18 17.68 -20.55
N GLY A 3 3.25 16.54 -21.24
CA GLY A 3 2.35 15.41 -21.02
C GLY A 3 2.65 14.76 -19.68
N LEU A 4 1.97 15.20 -18.62
CA LEU A 4 1.80 14.39 -17.43
C LEU A 4 1.00 13.16 -17.89
N GLY A 5 1.68 12.02 -18.06
CA GLY A 5 1.14 10.82 -18.69
C GLY A 5 -0.06 10.25 -17.94
N THR A 6 -1.26 10.64 -18.35
CA THR A 6 -2.54 10.09 -17.84
C THR A 6 -2.68 8.59 -18.12
N ALA A 7 -1.92 8.07 -19.08
CA ALA A 7 -1.83 6.65 -19.40
C ALA A 7 -1.49 5.78 -18.17
N ALA A 8 -0.56 6.22 -17.31
CA ALA A 8 -0.20 5.47 -16.11
C ALA A 8 -1.37 5.35 -15.13
N PHE A 9 -2.14 6.44 -14.93
CA PHE A 9 -3.31 6.42 -14.05
C PHE A 9 -4.48 5.65 -14.65
N ALA A 10 -4.64 5.63 -15.97
CA ALA A 10 -5.67 4.83 -16.63
C ALA A 10 -5.52 3.32 -16.34
N GLN A 11 -4.27 2.84 -16.22
CA GLN A 11 -3.99 1.44 -15.90
C GLN A 11 -4.35 1.05 -14.46
N LEU A 12 -4.48 2.02 -13.56
CA LEU A 12 -4.83 1.79 -12.15
C LEU A 12 -6.34 1.87 -11.87
N THR A 13 -7.16 2.09 -12.91
CA THR A 13 -8.62 2.14 -12.74
C THR A 13 -9.19 0.75 -12.50
N THR A 14 -10.21 0.65 -11.66
CA THR A 14 -10.91 -0.62 -11.38
C THR A 14 -11.43 -1.26 -12.67
N HIS A 15 -12.01 -0.48 -13.58
CA HIS A 15 -12.46 -0.96 -14.89
C HIS A 15 -11.31 -1.62 -15.69
N HIS A 16 -10.14 -0.98 -15.76
CA HIS A 16 -9.01 -1.54 -16.49
C HIS A 16 -8.48 -2.82 -15.84
N LEU A 17 -8.33 -2.83 -14.51
CA LEU A 17 -7.85 -4.00 -13.78
C LEU A 17 -8.83 -5.18 -13.91
N THR A 18 -10.12 -4.95 -13.74
CA THR A 18 -11.16 -5.99 -13.80
C THR A 18 -11.38 -6.55 -15.21
N HIS A 19 -11.40 -5.70 -16.24
CA HIS A 19 -11.81 -6.13 -17.59
C HIS A 19 -10.66 -6.32 -18.58
N VAL A 20 -9.45 -5.87 -18.25
CA VAL A 20 -8.31 -5.93 -19.17
C VAL A 20 -7.11 -6.62 -18.53
N PHE A 21 -6.57 -6.09 -17.43
CA PHE A 21 -5.31 -6.60 -16.88
C PHE A 21 -5.46 -7.98 -16.24
N ASN A 22 -6.34 -8.14 -15.25
CA ASN A 22 -6.49 -9.42 -14.53
C ASN A 22 -6.87 -10.59 -15.45
N PRO A 23 -7.77 -10.43 -16.45
CA PRO A 23 -8.05 -11.52 -17.39
C PRO A 23 -6.90 -11.83 -18.35
N ALA A 24 -6.08 -10.84 -18.71
CA ALA A 24 -4.97 -11.01 -19.65
C ALA A 24 -3.68 -11.54 -18.98
N VAL A 25 -3.57 -11.43 -17.66
CA VAL A 25 -2.39 -11.83 -16.88
C VAL A 25 -2.82 -12.83 -15.80
N PRO A 26 -3.12 -14.08 -16.18
CA PRO A 26 -3.45 -15.13 -15.22
C PRO A 26 -2.22 -15.53 -14.39
N ASP A 27 -2.48 -16.00 -13.17
CA ASP A 27 -1.45 -16.51 -12.27
C ASP A 27 -0.82 -17.81 -12.82
N ASP A 28 0.50 -17.94 -12.65
CA ASP A 28 1.23 -19.16 -13.02
C ASP A 28 1.14 -20.20 -11.90
N PRO A 29 0.66 -21.43 -12.15
CA PRO A 29 0.54 -22.46 -11.13
C PRO A 29 1.86 -22.93 -10.51
N ALA A 30 3.01 -22.64 -11.14
CA ALA A 30 4.34 -22.95 -10.60
C ALA A 30 4.90 -21.86 -9.67
N VAL A 31 4.21 -20.72 -9.54
CA VAL A 31 4.65 -19.58 -8.72
C VAL A 31 3.77 -19.46 -7.48
N ARG A 32 4.41 -19.26 -6.32
CA ARG A 32 3.70 -18.95 -5.07
C ARG A 32 3.58 -17.43 -4.93
N TYR A 33 2.35 -16.95 -4.78
CA TYR A 33 2.03 -15.53 -4.67
C TYR A 33 1.62 -15.21 -3.24
N PHE A 34 2.13 -14.10 -2.70
CA PHE A 34 1.81 -13.63 -1.35
C PHE A 34 1.48 -12.15 -1.39
N SER A 35 0.55 -11.73 -0.54
CA SER A 35 0.19 -10.33 -0.42
C SER A 35 -0.08 -9.92 1.01
N PHE A 36 0.15 -8.64 1.27
CA PHE A 36 -0.17 -7.96 2.52
C PHE A 36 -0.94 -6.69 2.17
N GLY A 37 -2.01 -6.42 2.90
CA GLY A 37 -2.73 -5.15 2.80
C GLY A 37 -2.24 -4.15 3.84
N ALA A 38 -2.65 -2.90 3.70
CA ALA A 38 -2.48 -1.88 4.72
C ALA A 38 -3.77 -1.06 4.86
N ALA A 39 -4.02 -0.58 6.07
CA ALA A 39 -5.16 0.27 6.36
C ALA A 39 -4.78 1.34 7.38
N LEU A 40 -5.17 2.58 7.09
CA LEU A 40 -5.18 3.64 8.08
C LEU A 40 -6.35 3.46 9.05
N GLU A 41 -6.11 3.79 10.31
CA GLU A 41 -7.17 3.79 11.33
C GLU A 41 -8.21 4.88 11.00
N PRO A 42 -9.52 4.58 11.06
CA PRO A 42 -10.56 5.60 10.85
C PRO A 42 -10.47 6.78 11.82
N SER A 43 -9.97 6.55 13.04
CA SER A 43 -9.69 7.56 14.07
C SER A 43 -8.48 8.44 13.77
N ARG A 44 -7.62 8.04 12.82
CA ARG A 44 -6.39 8.76 12.43
C ARG A 44 -6.25 8.79 10.90
N PRO A 45 -7.13 9.52 10.18
CA PRO A 45 -7.01 9.67 8.74
C PRO A 45 -5.76 10.49 8.35
N PRO A 46 -5.38 10.52 7.05
CA PRO A 46 -4.32 11.39 6.58
C PRO A 46 -4.60 12.87 6.95
N PRO A 47 -3.57 13.67 7.27
CA PRO A 47 -3.71 15.11 7.49
C PRO A 47 -4.44 15.81 6.34
N LEU A 48 -5.14 16.92 6.60
CA LEU A 48 -5.95 17.61 5.58
C LEU A 48 -5.16 18.03 4.33
N LEU A 49 -3.91 18.44 4.52
CA LEU A 49 -3.01 18.84 3.42
C LEU A 49 -2.21 17.68 2.83
N SER A 50 -2.42 16.45 3.31
CA SER A 50 -1.76 15.26 2.77
C SER A 50 -2.28 14.96 1.36
N PRO A 51 -1.40 14.60 0.41
CA PRO A 51 -1.84 14.15 -0.92
C PRO A 51 -2.72 12.89 -0.85
N LEU A 52 -2.62 12.11 0.23
CA LEU A 52 -3.43 10.91 0.46
C LEU A 52 -4.85 11.22 0.96
N ARG A 53 -5.16 12.47 1.34
CA ARG A 53 -6.45 12.79 1.99
C ARG A 53 -7.64 12.57 1.08
N LEU A 54 -7.56 13.06 -0.15
CA LEU A 54 -8.64 12.93 -1.13
C LEU A 54 -8.83 11.45 -1.56
N PRO A 55 -7.80 10.74 -2.05
CA PRO A 55 -7.97 9.35 -2.46
C PRO A 55 -8.41 8.45 -1.30
N TYR A 56 -7.89 8.64 -0.08
CA TYR A 56 -8.37 7.93 1.12
C TYR A 56 -9.90 8.03 1.26
N ARG A 57 -10.47 9.23 1.11
CA ARG A 57 -11.92 9.42 1.24
C ARG A 57 -12.71 8.73 0.13
N VAL A 58 -12.21 8.78 -1.11
CA VAL A 58 -12.86 8.15 -2.27
C VAL A 58 -12.87 6.64 -2.08
N VAL A 59 -11.71 6.04 -1.77
CA VAL A 59 -11.58 4.60 -1.57
C VAL A 59 -12.34 4.17 -0.31
N SER A 60 -12.30 4.94 0.78
CA SER A 60 -13.10 4.63 1.98
C SER A 60 -14.59 4.55 1.71
N ALA A 61 -15.12 5.46 0.87
CA ALA A 61 -16.53 5.46 0.52
C ALA A 61 -16.91 4.30 -0.41
N ALA A 62 -16.01 3.89 -1.30
CA ALA A 62 -16.27 2.85 -2.30
C ALA A 62 -15.99 1.42 -1.78
N GLU A 63 -14.88 1.22 -1.08
CA GLU A 63 -14.30 -0.09 -0.78
C GLU A 63 -13.91 -0.29 0.70
N GLY A 64 -14.00 0.77 1.53
CA GLY A 64 -13.79 0.68 2.98
C GLY A 64 -12.32 0.85 3.41
N PRO A 65 -11.80 0.03 4.35
CA PRO A 65 -10.43 0.17 4.87
C PRO A 65 -9.38 0.24 3.76
N ASN A 66 -8.48 1.23 3.83
CA ASN A 66 -7.47 1.49 2.81
C ASN A 66 -6.26 2.22 3.38
N ASP A 67 -5.14 2.16 2.65
CA ASP A 67 -3.85 2.76 3.02
C ASP A 67 -3.70 4.24 2.55
N GLY A 68 -4.75 4.80 1.98
CA GLY A 68 -4.79 6.12 1.37
C GLY A 68 -4.80 6.11 -0.16
N LEU A 69 -4.49 4.99 -0.82
CA LEU A 69 -4.59 4.82 -2.28
C LEU A 69 -5.26 3.51 -2.70
N VAL A 70 -5.01 2.42 -1.96
CA VAL A 70 -5.46 1.07 -2.29
C VAL A 70 -6.25 0.49 -1.12
N SER A 71 -7.40 -0.10 -1.40
CA SER A 71 -8.20 -0.78 -0.38
C SER A 71 -7.60 -2.10 0.04
N VAL A 72 -7.98 -2.55 1.24
CA VAL A 72 -7.58 -3.88 1.72
C VAL A 72 -8.11 -4.98 0.80
N SER A 73 -9.33 -4.86 0.29
CA SER A 73 -9.91 -5.83 -0.65
C SER A 73 -9.14 -5.87 -1.97
N SER A 74 -8.79 -4.72 -2.54
CA SER A 74 -8.01 -4.66 -3.79
C SER A 74 -6.56 -5.12 -3.63
N SER A 75 -6.02 -5.15 -2.40
CA SER A 75 -4.64 -5.59 -2.13
C SER A 75 -4.48 -7.11 -1.99
N GLN A 76 -5.58 -7.87 -1.95
CA GLN A 76 -5.56 -9.32 -1.77
C GLN A 76 -5.24 -10.04 -3.08
N TRP A 77 -4.12 -10.76 -3.10
CA TRP A 77 -3.68 -11.57 -4.22
C TRP A 77 -2.84 -12.77 -3.75
N GLY A 78 -3.04 -13.95 -4.36
CA GLY A 78 -2.42 -15.18 -3.88
C GLY A 78 -2.77 -15.53 -2.43
N GLU A 79 -1.79 -15.97 -1.66
CA GLU A 79 -1.93 -16.23 -0.24
C GLU A 79 -1.86 -14.92 0.57
N TYR A 80 -3.02 -14.47 1.04
CA TYR A 80 -3.12 -13.23 1.81
C TYR A 80 -2.62 -13.42 3.25
N GLN A 81 -1.54 -12.74 3.59
CA GLN A 81 -0.83 -12.88 4.88
C GLN A 81 -1.36 -11.94 5.97
N GLY A 82 -2.15 -10.93 5.60
CA GLY A 82 -2.85 -10.05 6.55
C GLY A 82 -2.77 -8.57 6.24
N THR A 83 -3.38 -7.76 7.12
CA THR A 83 -3.48 -6.31 6.98
C THR A 83 -2.65 -5.58 8.03
N LEU A 84 -1.78 -4.66 7.60
CA LEU A 84 -1.03 -3.76 8.48
C LEU A 84 -1.91 -2.58 8.90
N LEU A 85 -2.22 -2.50 10.20
CA LEU A 85 -3.05 -1.44 10.76
C LEU A 85 -2.25 -0.18 11.10
N GLY A 86 -2.83 0.99 10.83
CA GLY A 86 -2.20 2.28 11.07
C GLY A 86 -1.07 2.63 10.10
N VAL A 87 -1.03 1.98 8.94
CA VAL A 87 0.03 2.12 7.93
C VAL A 87 -0.55 2.75 6.66
N SER A 88 0.07 3.83 6.19
CA SER A 88 -0.28 4.44 4.90
C SER A 88 0.54 3.86 3.75
N HIS A 89 0.10 4.12 2.52
CA HIS A 89 0.84 3.72 1.31
C HIS A 89 2.28 4.25 1.29
N LEU A 90 2.52 5.45 1.82
CA LEU A 90 3.85 6.05 1.91
C LEU A 90 4.72 5.46 3.03
N ASP A 91 4.11 4.86 4.06
CA ASP A 91 4.82 4.17 5.13
C ASP A 91 5.39 2.84 4.65
N LEU A 92 4.67 2.12 3.78
CA LEU A 92 5.11 0.86 3.18
C LEU A 92 6.47 1.00 2.48
N ILE A 93 6.65 2.07 1.71
CA ILE A 93 7.90 2.35 0.99
C ILE A 93 8.91 3.18 1.80
N ASN A 94 8.71 3.30 3.12
CA ASN A 94 9.58 4.02 4.04
C ASN A 94 9.78 5.52 3.72
N TRP A 95 8.87 6.13 2.96
CA TRP A 95 9.00 7.51 2.49
C TRP A 95 8.87 8.52 3.64
N ASN A 96 7.91 8.29 4.53
CA ASN A 96 7.71 9.16 5.70
C ASN A 96 8.94 9.19 6.61
N ASN A 97 9.70 8.09 6.72
CA ASN A 97 10.94 8.07 7.47
C ASN A 97 12.07 8.84 6.78
N ARG A 98 12.16 8.78 5.44
CA ARG A 98 13.15 9.58 4.67
C ARG A 98 12.88 11.07 4.77
N LEU A 99 11.62 11.50 4.64
CA LEU A 99 11.23 12.90 4.77
C LEU A 99 11.38 13.41 6.22
N ARG A 100 11.04 12.58 7.22
CA ARG A 100 11.17 12.92 8.65
C ARG A 100 12.61 12.89 9.15
N SER A 101 13.53 12.17 8.49
CA SER A 101 14.95 12.14 8.88
C SER A 101 15.57 13.54 8.92
N SER A 102 15.08 14.48 8.11
CA SER A 102 15.53 15.88 8.10
C SER A 102 15.05 16.70 9.31
N LEU A 103 14.03 16.24 10.04
CA LEU A 103 13.40 16.94 11.17
C LEU A 103 13.45 16.17 12.51
N ARG A 104 13.94 14.92 12.50
CA ARG A 104 13.93 13.99 13.65
C ARG A 104 14.72 14.47 14.87
N GLY A 105 15.74 15.32 14.67
CA GLY A 105 16.50 15.89 15.78
C GLY A 105 15.70 16.86 16.65
N LEU A 106 14.62 17.45 16.14
CA LEU A 106 13.90 18.55 16.80
C LEU A 106 12.60 18.14 17.51
N VAL A 107 11.92 17.06 17.10
CA VAL A 107 10.50 16.85 17.46
C VAL A 107 10.21 15.52 18.17
N GLY A 108 11.18 14.61 18.32
CA GLY A 108 11.00 13.39 19.14
C GLY A 108 9.89 12.42 18.69
N ILE A 109 9.38 12.55 17.46
CA ILE A 109 8.30 11.71 16.94
C ILE A 109 8.84 10.32 16.59
N LYS A 110 8.45 9.29 17.35
CA LYS A 110 8.70 7.88 16.98
C LYS A 110 7.83 7.49 15.78
N PRO A 111 8.37 6.79 14.77
CA PRO A 111 7.56 6.23 13.68
C PRO A 111 6.64 5.13 14.23
N SER A 112 5.40 5.09 13.76
CA SER A 112 4.42 4.05 14.13
C SER A 112 4.69 2.71 13.45
N PHE A 113 5.42 2.70 12.33
CA PHE A 113 5.72 1.50 11.53
C PHE A 113 7.18 1.47 11.08
N ASN A 114 7.79 0.28 11.11
CA ASN A 114 9.15 0.03 10.64
C ASN A 114 9.13 -0.87 9.40
N ALA A 115 9.14 -0.25 8.22
CA ALA A 115 9.14 -0.95 6.95
C ALA A 115 10.33 -1.92 6.80
N VAL A 116 11.52 -1.56 7.30
CA VAL A 116 12.71 -2.44 7.20
C VAL A 116 12.50 -3.72 7.99
N ALA A 117 12.04 -3.61 9.24
CA ALA A 117 11.74 -4.79 10.05
C ALA A 117 10.64 -5.65 9.43
N PHE A 118 9.62 -5.02 8.83
CA PHE A 118 8.55 -5.72 8.13
C PHE A 118 9.08 -6.52 6.93
N TYR A 119 9.90 -5.92 6.06
CA TYR A 119 10.48 -6.65 4.91
C TYR A 119 11.45 -7.75 5.35
N LEU A 120 12.22 -7.55 6.43
CA LEU A 120 13.04 -8.62 7.02
C LEU A 120 12.17 -9.79 7.53
N ALA A 121 11.02 -9.50 8.14
CA ALA A 121 10.08 -10.54 8.56
C ALA A 121 9.48 -11.29 7.37
N ILE A 122 9.22 -10.62 6.24
CA ILE A 122 8.81 -11.29 5.00
C ILE A 122 9.91 -12.24 4.52
N THR A 123 11.17 -11.81 4.52
CA THR A 123 12.28 -12.70 4.09
C THR A 123 12.43 -13.92 4.99
N ASP A 124 12.23 -13.76 6.30
CA ASP A 124 12.24 -14.88 7.26
C ASP A 124 11.04 -15.82 7.06
N MET A 125 9.85 -15.29 6.74
CA MET A 125 8.68 -16.08 6.37
C MET A 125 8.93 -16.92 5.12
N LEU A 126 9.43 -16.31 4.04
CA LEU A 126 9.75 -17.02 2.79
C LEU A 126 10.78 -18.14 3.03
N ALA A 127 11.82 -17.86 3.81
CA ALA A 127 12.84 -18.86 4.14
C ALA A 127 12.26 -20.05 4.92
N LYS A 128 11.31 -19.82 5.85
CA LYS A 128 10.62 -20.90 6.59
C LYS A 128 9.74 -21.76 5.71
N GLU A 129 9.24 -21.18 4.63
CA GLU A 129 8.48 -21.91 3.63
C GLU A 129 9.35 -22.60 2.57
N GLY A 130 10.67 -22.50 2.69
CA GLY A 130 11.63 -23.13 1.79
C GLY A 130 11.80 -22.40 0.44
N LEU A 131 11.49 -21.10 0.41
CA LEU A 131 11.69 -20.21 -0.74
C LEU A 131 12.92 -19.31 -0.59
#